data_AF-A0A534X1Z3-F1
#
_entry.id   AF-A0A534X1Z3-F1
#
_cell.length_a   1.000
_cell.length_b   1.000
_cell.length_c   1.000
_cell.angle_alpha   90.00
_cell.angle_beta   90.00
_cell.angle_gamma   90.00
#
_symmetry.space_group_name_H-M   'P 1'
#
loop_
_entity.id
_entity.type
_entity.pdbx_description
1 polymer ?
#
loop_
_entity_poly.entity_id
_entity_poly.type
_entity_poly.pdbx_seq_one_letter_code
_entity_poly.pdbx_strand_id
1 'polypeptide(L)' 'MHSPIQSKRLFVSGQLVEYWENPDLPFGWTAEELQGYLDRGNWVLLFNAVVLTAPRPAAEHAS' A
#
# COMPACT_ATOMS: atom_id res chain seq x y z
N MET A 1 11.72 11.44 -15.88
CA MET A 1 11.08 10.44 -16.74
C MET A 1 10.32 9.51 -15.83
N HIS A 2 9.00 9.43 -15.94
CA HIS A 2 8.21 8.48 -15.14
C HIS A 2 8.35 7.09 -15.78
N SER A 3 8.75 6.09 -15.01
CA SER A 3 8.62 4.71 -15.46
C SER A 3 7.13 4.40 -15.65
N PRO A 4 6.72 3.73 -16.74
CA PRO A 4 5.34 3.29 -16.88
C PRO A 4 4.97 2.39 -15.69
N ILE A 5 3.78 2.59 -15.12
CA ILE A 5 3.26 1.70 -14.07
C ILE A 5 3.30 0.27 -14.62
N GLN A 6 4.09 -0.59 -14.01
CA GLN A 6 4.24 -1.96 -14.49
C GLN A 6 3.01 -2.77 -14.06
N SER A 7 2.10 -3.01 -15.00
CA SER A 7 1.01 -3.95 -14.81
C SER A 7 1.52 -5.38 -15.04
N LYS A 8 1.48 -6.22 -14.02
CA LYS A 8 1.80 -7.66 -14.14
C LYS A 8 0.60 -8.50 -13.77
N ARG A 9 0.30 -9.55 -14.53
CA ARG A 9 -0.75 -10.52 -14.17
C ARG A 9 -0.17 -11.63 -13.31
N LEU A 10 -0.84 -11.95 -12.21
CA LEU A 10 -0.40 -12.97 -11.26
C LEU A 10 -1.60 -13.69 -10.65
N PHE A 11 -1.42 -14.95 -10.26
CA PHE A 11 -2.47 -15.75 -9.63
C PHE A 11 -2.41 -15.60 -8.11
N VAL A 12 -3.49 -15.13 -7.50
CA VAL A 12 -3.65 -15.03 -6.03
C VAL A 12 -4.84 -15.91 -5.66
N SER A 13 -4.61 -16.92 -4.82
CA SER A 13 -5.65 -17.89 -4.41
C SER A 13 -6.40 -18.53 -5.58
N GLY A 14 -5.72 -18.80 -6.69
CA GLY A 14 -6.30 -19.39 -7.90
C GLY A 14 -7.03 -18.41 -8.82
N GLN A 15 -7.19 -17.14 -8.44
CA GLN A 15 -7.73 -16.10 -9.31
C GLN A 15 -6.62 -15.33 -10.01
N LEU A 16 -6.77 -15.12 -11.31
CA LEU A 16 -5.89 -14.24 -12.07
C LEU A 16 -6.22 -12.78 -11.72
N VAL A 17 -5.25 -12.06 -11.16
CA VAL A 17 -5.38 -10.65 -10.80
C VAL A 17 -4.33 -9.81 -11.52
N GLU A 18 -4.65 -8.54 -11.74
CA GLU A 18 -3.71 -7.57 -12.26
C GLU A 18 -3.06 -6.80 -11.11
N TYR A 19 -1.74 -6.91 -11.04
CA TYR A 19 -0.92 -6.22 -10.07
C TYR A 19 -0.45 -4.90 -10.65
N TRP A 20 -0.77 -3.82 -9.93
CA TRP A 20 -0.41 -2.45 -10.27
C TRP A 20 0.50 -1.90 -9.16
N GLU A 21 1.78 -1.74 -9.46
CA GLU A 21 2.74 -1.09 -8.56
C GLU A 21 3.58 -0.08 -9.34
N ASN A 22 3.86 1.05 -8.70
CA ASN A 22 4.81 2.02 -9.23
C ASN A 22 6.23 1.58 -8.84
N PRO A 23 7.09 1.15 -9.77
CA PRO A 23 8.44 0.70 -9.44
C PRO A 23 9.33 1.84 -8.92
N ASP A 24 9.01 3.10 -9.24
CA ASP A 24 9.77 4.27 -8.78
C ASP A 24 9.38 4.66 -7.33
N LEU A 25 8.27 4.12 -6.81
CA LEU A 25 7.75 4.42 -5.48
C LEU A 25 6.97 3.21 -4.93
N PRO A 26 7.68 2.16 -4.48
CA PRO A 26 7.04 1.02 -3.86
C PRO A 26 6.30 1.43 -2.58
N PHE A 27 5.22 0.70 -2.28
CA PHE A 27 4.46 0.92 -1.06
C PHE A 27 5.15 0.22 0.12
N GLY A 28 5.19 0.90 1.27
CA GLY A 28 5.72 0.35 2.51
C GLY A 28 5.19 1.09 3.74
N TRP A 29 5.59 0.63 4.93
CA TRP A 29 5.05 1.06 6.21
C TRP A 29 6.10 1.22 7.31
N THR A 30 7.39 1.25 6.95
CA THR A 30 8.49 1.58 7.88
C THR A 30 8.47 3.07 8.23
N ALA A 31 9.09 3.45 9.35
CA ALA A 31 9.16 4.84 9.77
C ALA A 31 9.83 5.73 8.71
N GLU A 32 10.87 5.21 8.06
CA GLU A 32 11.59 5.87 6.97
C GLU A 32 10.69 6.10 5.75
N GLU A 33 9.84 5.13 5.40
CA GLU A 33 8.88 5.25 4.29
C GLU A 33 7.77 6.25 4.61
N LEU A 34 7.22 6.22 5.84
CA LEU A 34 6.23 7.20 6.30
C LEU A 34 6.77 8.63 6.22
N GLN A 35 8.00 8.85 6.69
CA GLN A 35 8.68 10.14 6.59
C GLN A 35 8.88 10.54 5.12
N GLY A 36 9.30 9.59 4.27
CA GLY A 36 9.45 9.84 2.85
C GLY A 36 8.14 10.24 2.14
N TYR A 37 7.00 9.71 2.57
CA TYR A 37 5.69 10.14 2.05
C TYR A 37 5.31 11.55 2.51
N LEU A 38 5.59 11.90 3.77
CA LEU A 38 5.38 13.25 4.30
C LEU A 38 6.20 14.29 3.53
N ASP A 39 7.51 14.05 3.38
CA ASP A 39 8.44 14.99 2.76
C ASP A 39 8.10 15.27 1.28
N ARG A 40 7.52 14.28 0.59
CA ARG A 40 7.17 14.35 -0.84
C ARG A 40 5.70 14.71 -1.09
N GLY A 41 4.89 14.87 -0.04
CA GLY A 41 3.46 15.17 -0.16
C GLY A 41 2.63 14.01 -0.74
N ASN A 42 3.07 12.76 -0.58
CA ASN A 42 2.39 11.57 -1.09
C ASN A 42 1.25 11.12 -0.14
N TRP A 43 0.25 11.98 0.02
CA TRP A 43 -0.80 11.82 1.05
C TRP A 43 -1.58 10.51 0.97
N VAL A 44 -1.83 9.99 -0.23
CA VAL A 44 -2.54 8.71 -0.42
C VAL A 44 -1.74 7.54 0.14
N LEU A 45 -0.43 7.50 -0.11
CA LEU A 45 0.43 6.42 0.39
C LEU A 45 0.59 6.51 1.91
N LEU A 46 0.75 7.73 2.43
CA LEU A 46 0.79 7.96 3.89
C LEU A 46 -0.50 7.48 4.56
N PHE A 47 -1.66 7.85 4.01
CA PHE A 47 -2.96 7.42 4.52
C PHE A 47 -3.06 5.89 4.54
N ASN A 48 -2.73 5.22 3.42
CA ASN A 48 -2.78 3.77 3.32
C ASN A 48 -1.87 3.09 4.36
N ALA A 49 -0.65 3.59 4.54
CA ALA A 49 0.29 3.04 5.53
C ALA A 49 -0.23 3.19 6.97
N VAL A 50 -0.81 4.35 7.31
CA VAL A 50 -1.40 4.60 8.64
C VAL A 50 -2.62 3.71 8.88
N VAL A 51 -3.50 3.55 7.88
CA VAL A 51 -4.70 2.70 8.00
C VAL A 51 -4.33 1.23 8.24
N LEU A 52 -3.29 0.73 7.58
CA LEU A 52 -2.84 -0.66 7.73
C LEU A 52 -2.10 -0.92 9.06
N THR A 53 -1.53 0.11 9.67
CA THR A 53 -0.82 0.00 10.96
C THR A 53 -1.70 0.32 12.16
N ALA A 54 -2.86 0.93 11.94
CA ALA A 54 -3.80 1.25 13.00
C ALA A 54 -4.31 -0.04 13.68
N PRO A 55 -4.31 -0.11 15.02
CA PRO A 55 -4.88 -1.24 15.73
C PRO A 55 -6.35 -1.40 15.33
N ARG A 56 -6.71 -2.59 14.86
CA ARG A 56 -8.09 -2.91 14.54
C ARG A 56 -8.90 -2.84 15.84
N PRO A 57 -10.01 -2.09 15.91
CA PRO A 57 -10.91 -2.21 17.04
C PRO A 57 -11.30 -3.68 17.18
N ALA A 58 -11.34 -4.18 18.42
CA ALA A 58 -11.73 -5.56 18.69
C ALA A 58 -13.07 -5.81 18.00
N ALA A 59 -13.12 -6.84 17.15
CA ALA A 59 -14.36 -7.17 16.47
C ALA A 59 -15.33 -7.66 17.53
N GLU A 60 -16.26 -6.82 17.96
CA GLU A 60 -17.39 -7.19 18.80
C GLU A 60 -18.34 -8.06 17.97
N HIS A 61 -17.91 -9.28 17.67
CA HIS A 61 -18.86 -10.36 17.40
C HIS A 61 -19.41 -10.78 18.75
N ALA A 62 -20.39 -10.01 19.22
CA ALA A 62 -21.28 -10.45 20.27
C ALA A 62 -21.99 -11.71 19.78
N SER A 63 -21.62 -12.85 20.37
CA SER A 63 -22.45 -14.06 20.38
C SER A 63 -23.63 -13.87 21.33
#